data_AF-A0AB33JF53-F1
#
_entry.id   AF-A0AB33JF53-F1
#
_cell.length_a   1.000
_cell.length_b   1.000
_cell.length_c   1.000
_cell.angle_alpha   90.00
_cell.angle_beta   90.00
_cell.angle_gamma   90.00
#
_symmetry.space_group_name_H-M   'P 1'
#
loop_
_entity.id
_entity.type
_entity.pdbx_description
1 polymer ?
#
loop_
_entity_poly.entity_id
_entity_poly.type
_entity_poly.pdbx_seq_one_letter_code
_entity_poly.pdbx_strand_id
1 'polypeptide(L)'
;MKFKSHLAIFISVFSLLCSCGNTDENTNHNSATLIDFQVQLTENNTLRAEVKAKFSKSVSYYIEYWETSKEDTRHHTLTYETYGATQDTLVLLKPHTEYACRIVYNDAKDTSPVKHFNTKEVPSIVPTSTLITDNLKETLDGYLLSYSRKSPGVLYLMDTKGIPVWYEKMPEGVLVANFNKTNNCFYVLSVAPNSANPDISGGYYTGDKLKVIDLFGHIRFQKLLTTLPEMKNRHAHHECRPLPNGNVMIVTSVTQSFDLTAQGGTKDEEVTGDGFIVLNPQGKVVYQWDCFGTLNPADDAGIMQSKKDWLHANSINTDMDGNYYMTFNTISQLWKIDAQTGKTLYRIGKNGTIKTPEEGWANGLHCANPIAPDEILALDNGRLGTKGSRALLYKINTENNTVQLAIDSEISKEYSTPNRGNVQLVTPNMLLFGSSVKNLILFTDINTKANMLRAISVTNLFYRTEYIPSISY
;
A
#
# COMPACT_ATOMS: atom_id res chain seq x y z
N MET A 1 79.30 10.01 -12.42
CA MET A 1 80.18 11.19 -12.61
C MET A 1 79.25 12.38 -12.92
N LYS A 2 79.08 13.33 -11.98
CA LYS A 2 79.60 14.72 -12.03
C LYS A 2 79.09 15.49 -13.26
N PHE A 3 78.46 16.67 -13.23
CA PHE A 3 78.20 17.71 -12.21
C PHE A 3 77.10 18.66 -12.76
N LYS A 4 76.60 19.52 -11.85
CA LYS A 4 75.72 20.72 -11.92
C LYS A 4 75.85 21.58 -13.21
N SER A 5 74.92 22.45 -13.63
CA SER A 5 74.27 23.53 -12.86
C SER A 5 73.27 24.36 -13.70
N HIS A 6 72.24 24.89 -13.02
CA HIS A 6 71.54 26.19 -13.18
C HIS A 6 71.13 26.70 -14.58
N LEU A 7 69.83 26.95 -14.75
CA LEU A 7 69.38 28.09 -15.56
C LEU A 7 68.22 28.82 -14.90
N ALA A 8 68.36 30.14 -14.88
CA ALA A 8 67.65 31.12 -14.10
C ALA A 8 66.28 31.50 -14.68
N ILE A 9 65.41 31.92 -13.76
CA ILE A 9 64.10 32.54 -13.97
C ILE A 9 64.30 33.92 -14.62
N PHE A 10 63.62 34.19 -15.73
CA PHE A 10 63.31 35.55 -16.17
C PHE A 10 61.80 35.70 -16.31
N ILE A 11 61.25 36.50 -15.40
CA ILE A 11 59.87 37.01 -15.41
C ILE A 11 59.86 38.20 -16.38
N SER A 12 59.04 38.11 -17.43
CA SER A 12 58.68 39.27 -18.27
C SER A 12 57.20 39.58 -18.08
N VAL A 13 56.96 40.60 -17.26
CA VAL A 13 55.67 41.27 -17.05
C VAL A 13 55.28 41.97 -18.35
N PHE A 14 54.14 41.59 -18.93
CA PHE A 14 53.47 42.39 -19.96
C PHE A 14 52.25 43.04 -19.33
N SER A 15 52.38 44.32 -19.04
CA SER A 15 51.30 45.22 -18.66
C SER A 15 50.52 45.61 -19.93
N LEU A 16 49.29 45.14 -20.07
CA LEU A 16 48.29 45.80 -20.92
C LEU A 16 47.26 46.49 -20.03
N LEU A 17 47.25 47.81 -20.16
CA LEU A 17 46.22 48.72 -19.70
C LEU A 17 44.93 48.47 -20.50
N CYS A 18 43.85 48.06 -19.84
CA CYS A 18 42.50 48.32 -20.31
C CYS A 18 41.82 49.27 -19.33
N SER A 19 41.59 50.48 -19.83
CA SER A 19 40.86 51.57 -19.18
C SER A 19 39.36 51.27 -19.17
N CYS A 20 38.68 51.72 -18.11
CA CYS A 20 37.29 51.49 -17.78
C CYS A 20 36.31 51.82 -18.92
N GLY A 21 35.53 50.82 -19.32
CA GLY A 21 34.14 51.03 -19.72
C GLY A 21 33.27 50.47 -18.60
N ASN A 22 32.53 51.33 -17.90
CA ASN A 22 31.38 50.89 -17.12
C ASN A 22 30.35 50.35 -18.12
N THR A 23 30.42 49.06 -18.41
CA THR A 23 29.28 48.30 -18.86
C THR A 23 28.77 47.58 -17.63
N ASP A 24 27.62 48.03 -17.13
CA ASP A 24 26.74 47.18 -16.35
C ASP A 24 26.58 45.88 -17.15
N GLU A 25 27.33 44.84 -16.78
CA GLU A 25 26.99 43.47 -17.12
C GLU A 25 25.72 43.16 -16.35
N ASN A 26 24.63 43.67 -16.91
CA ASN A 26 23.28 43.21 -16.68
C ASN A 26 23.29 41.75 -17.13
N THR A 27 23.66 40.85 -16.22
CA THR A 27 23.34 39.43 -16.35
C THR A 27 21.82 39.39 -16.41
N ASN A 28 21.28 39.52 -17.61
CA ASN A 28 19.91 39.18 -17.93
C ASN A 28 19.79 37.70 -17.57
N HIS A 29 19.46 37.43 -16.30
CA HIS A 29 18.86 36.17 -15.91
C HIS A 29 17.68 36.04 -16.84
N ASN A 30 17.81 35.10 -17.77
CA ASN A 30 16.84 34.85 -18.79
C ASN A 30 15.68 34.09 -18.12
N SER A 31 15.09 34.67 -17.06
CA SER A 31 14.01 34.12 -16.26
C SER A 31 12.76 33.94 -17.11
N ALA A 32 12.06 32.83 -16.92
CA ALA A 32 10.77 32.63 -17.57
C ALA A 32 9.75 33.61 -16.99
N THR A 33 8.77 34.03 -17.79
CA THR A 33 7.61 34.78 -17.29
C THR A 33 6.36 33.93 -17.40
N LEU A 34 5.49 34.01 -16.40
CA LEU A 34 4.17 33.39 -16.41
C LEU A 34 3.22 34.23 -17.26
N ILE A 35 2.71 33.66 -18.36
CA ILE A 35 1.82 34.29 -19.34
C ILE A 35 0.36 34.07 -18.97
N ASP A 36 0.01 32.85 -18.55
CA ASP A 36 -1.34 32.49 -18.13
C ASP A 36 -1.26 31.51 -16.97
N PHE A 37 -2.25 31.58 -16.08
CA PHE A 37 -2.41 30.68 -14.94
C PHE A 37 -3.90 30.58 -14.63
N GLN A 38 -4.44 29.38 -14.56
CA GLN A 38 -5.85 29.11 -14.24
C GLN A 38 -5.92 27.89 -13.34
N VAL A 39 -6.91 27.87 -12.45
CA VAL A 39 -7.22 26.72 -11.62
C VAL A 39 -8.73 26.48 -11.65
N GLN A 40 -9.12 25.22 -11.79
CA GLN A 40 -10.53 24.83 -11.76
C GLN A 40 -10.67 23.40 -11.24
N LEU A 41 -11.79 23.09 -10.61
CA LEU A 41 -12.10 21.73 -10.22
C LEU A 41 -12.28 20.84 -11.46
N THR A 42 -11.85 19.57 -11.39
CA THR A 42 -12.12 18.62 -12.48
C THR A 42 -13.62 18.32 -12.57
N GLU A 43 -14.12 18.05 -13.77
CA GLU A 43 -15.56 17.74 -13.96
C GLU A 43 -15.97 16.40 -13.36
N ASN A 44 -15.05 15.43 -13.35
CA ASN A 44 -15.35 14.03 -13.00
C ASN A 44 -14.95 13.64 -11.56
N ASN A 45 -14.19 14.49 -10.86
CA ASN A 45 -13.73 14.24 -9.51
C ASN A 45 -13.82 15.50 -8.64
N THR A 46 -14.62 15.46 -7.58
CA THR A 46 -14.91 16.62 -6.74
C THR A 46 -13.80 17.01 -5.78
N LEU A 47 -12.76 16.17 -5.67
CA LEU A 47 -11.56 16.35 -4.84
C LEU A 47 -10.27 16.46 -5.68
N ARG A 48 -10.38 16.83 -6.97
CA ARG A 48 -9.24 17.12 -7.85
C ARG A 48 -9.40 18.46 -8.53
N ALA A 49 -8.32 19.23 -8.62
CA ALA A 49 -8.30 20.50 -9.35
C ALA A 49 -7.20 20.50 -10.41
N GLU A 50 -7.51 21.03 -11.59
CA GLU A 50 -6.56 21.22 -12.69
C GLU A 50 -5.97 22.62 -12.61
N VAL A 51 -4.64 22.69 -12.61
CA VAL A 51 -3.84 23.90 -12.71
C VAL A 51 -3.27 23.96 -14.12
N LYS A 52 -3.73 24.94 -14.90
CA LYS A 52 -3.21 25.23 -16.24
C LYS A 52 -2.31 26.44 -16.17
N ALA A 53 -1.13 26.36 -16.74
CA ALA A 53 -0.21 27.49 -16.81
C ALA A 53 0.48 27.57 -18.17
N LYS A 54 0.96 28.76 -18.52
CA LYS A 54 1.77 28.98 -19.72
C LYS A 54 2.94 29.87 -19.39
N PHE A 55 4.14 29.42 -19.72
CA PHE A 55 5.36 30.18 -19.53
C PHE A 55 5.94 30.66 -20.86
N SER A 56 6.76 31.70 -20.81
CA SER A 56 7.40 32.28 -21.99
C SER A 56 8.52 31.40 -22.59
N LYS A 57 9.08 30.48 -21.81
CA LYS A 57 10.22 29.63 -22.16
C LYS A 57 10.27 28.42 -21.21
N SER A 58 11.33 27.62 -21.30
CA SER A 58 11.57 26.50 -20.37
C SER A 58 11.69 26.98 -18.94
N VAL A 59 11.03 26.29 -18.00
CA VAL A 59 11.07 26.65 -16.58
C VAL A 59 10.85 25.45 -15.66
N SER A 60 11.52 25.51 -14.52
CA SER A 60 11.26 24.67 -13.35
C SER A 60 10.24 25.35 -12.44
N TYR A 61 9.19 24.63 -12.05
CA TYR A 61 8.15 25.17 -11.18
C TYR A 61 7.53 24.10 -10.28
N TYR A 62 6.86 24.53 -9.22
CA TYR A 62 5.97 23.69 -8.41
C TYR A 62 4.74 24.49 -8.00
N ILE A 63 3.70 23.81 -7.55
CA ILE A 63 2.45 24.45 -7.14
C ILE A 63 2.33 24.34 -5.63
N GLU A 64 2.22 25.48 -4.96
CA GLU A 64 1.83 25.52 -3.55
C GLU A 64 0.30 25.62 -3.44
N TYR A 65 -0.28 24.90 -2.48
CA TYR A 65 -1.72 24.97 -2.20
C TYR A 65 -2.03 24.75 -0.72
N TRP A 66 -3.09 25.37 -0.22
CA TRP A 66 -3.49 25.32 1.19
C TRP A 66 -4.99 25.58 1.37
N GLU A 67 -5.55 25.08 2.47
CA GLU A 67 -6.89 25.49 2.92
C GLU A 67 -6.84 26.98 3.29
N THR A 68 -7.75 27.82 2.79
CA THR A 68 -7.71 29.27 3.07
C THR A 68 -7.80 29.58 4.57
N SER A 69 -8.46 28.71 5.34
CA SER A 69 -8.56 28.79 6.80
C SER A 69 -7.28 28.36 7.56
N LYS A 70 -6.29 27.78 6.88
CA LYS A 70 -5.05 27.23 7.48
C LYS A 70 -3.83 27.53 6.59
N GLU A 71 -3.50 28.80 6.48
CA GLU A 71 -2.38 29.25 5.63
C GLU A 71 -1.00 28.69 6.06
N ASP A 72 -0.85 28.26 7.32
CA ASP A 72 0.39 27.65 7.82
C ASP A 72 0.57 26.18 7.39
N THR A 73 -0.45 25.52 6.82
CA THR A 73 -0.39 24.12 6.37
C THR A 73 -0.26 24.03 4.85
N ARG A 74 0.70 24.75 4.28
CA ARG A 74 0.94 24.70 2.81
C ARG A 74 1.51 23.36 2.40
N HIS A 75 0.90 22.81 1.37
CA HIS A 75 1.41 21.69 0.62
C HIS A 75 2.06 22.21 -0.66
N HIS A 76 2.96 21.43 -1.23
CA HIS A 76 3.47 21.68 -2.56
C HIS A 76 3.60 20.39 -3.36
N THR A 77 3.46 20.51 -4.67
CA THR A 77 3.78 19.43 -5.59
C THR A 77 5.29 19.19 -5.66
N LEU A 78 5.70 18.08 -6.27
CA LEU A 78 7.03 17.91 -6.81
C LEU A 78 7.31 19.00 -7.85
N THR A 79 8.61 19.22 -8.06
CA THR A 79 9.08 20.14 -9.09
C THR A 79 8.85 19.54 -10.47
N TYR A 80 8.22 20.31 -11.34
CA TYR A 80 7.97 20.03 -12.74
C TYR A 80 8.91 20.85 -13.62
N GLU A 81 9.19 20.32 -14.81
CA GLU A 81 9.89 21.03 -15.88
C GLU A 81 8.96 21.12 -17.08
N THR A 82 8.82 22.31 -17.67
CA THR A 82 7.99 22.49 -18.87
C THR A 82 8.59 23.49 -19.83
N TYR A 83 8.25 23.35 -21.12
CA TYR A 83 8.48 24.35 -22.15
C TYR A 83 7.13 24.89 -22.63
N GLY A 84 6.74 26.06 -22.14
CA GLY A 84 5.50 26.71 -22.56
C GLY A 84 4.30 26.32 -21.71
N ALA A 85 3.28 25.71 -22.34
CA ALA A 85 2.01 25.39 -21.68
C ALA A 85 2.08 24.08 -20.89
N THR A 86 1.41 24.04 -19.74
CA THR A 86 1.34 22.89 -18.85
C THR A 86 -0.04 22.75 -18.20
N GLN A 87 -0.35 21.53 -17.78
CA GLN A 87 -1.56 21.18 -17.04
C GLN A 87 -1.22 20.11 -16.00
N ASP A 88 -1.38 20.46 -14.73
CA ASP A 88 -1.09 19.60 -13.58
C ASP A 88 -2.33 19.44 -12.69
N THR A 89 -2.43 18.31 -11.99
CA THR A 89 -3.57 18.00 -11.13
C THR A 89 -3.18 18.09 -9.66
N LEU A 90 -3.91 18.89 -8.89
CA LEU A 90 -3.88 18.88 -7.43
C LEU A 90 -4.81 17.80 -6.89
N VAL A 91 -4.30 17.04 -5.92
CA VAL A 91 -4.96 15.90 -5.27
C VAL A 91 -4.83 16.02 -3.74
N LEU A 92 -5.43 15.09 -2.99
CA LEU A 92 -5.43 15.09 -1.52
C LEU A 92 -6.18 16.30 -0.93
N LEU A 93 -7.31 16.66 -1.55
CA LEU A 93 -8.14 17.81 -1.19
C LEU A 93 -9.37 17.36 -0.40
N LYS A 94 -9.74 18.10 0.65
CA LYS A 94 -10.93 17.81 1.47
C LYS A 94 -12.22 18.29 0.81
N PRO A 95 -13.38 17.64 1.04
CA PRO A 95 -14.67 18.11 0.55
C PRO A 95 -15.06 19.46 1.17
N HIS A 96 -15.92 20.22 0.47
CA HIS A 96 -16.48 21.49 0.94
C HIS A 96 -15.45 22.48 1.49
N THR A 97 -14.28 22.53 0.88
CA THR A 97 -13.15 23.32 1.37
C THR A 97 -12.73 24.32 0.31
N GLU A 98 -12.56 25.56 0.73
CA GLU A 98 -11.95 26.60 -0.08
C GLU A 98 -10.43 26.44 -0.01
N TYR A 99 -9.81 26.32 -1.18
CA TYR A 99 -8.36 26.22 -1.33
C TYR A 99 -7.83 27.46 -2.06
N ALA A 100 -6.64 27.87 -1.67
CA ALA A 100 -5.81 28.79 -2.41
C ALA A 100 -4.62 28.03 -3.01
N CYS A 101 -4.13 28.47 -4.17
CA CYS A 101 -2.91 27.96 -4.77
C CYS A 101 -2.13 29.06 -5.51
N ARG A 102 -0.82 28.85 -5.63
CA ARG A 102 0.08 29.68 -6.45
C ARG A 102 1.17 28.81 -7.07
N ILE A 103 1.72 29.29 -8.18
CA ILE A 103 2.87 28.69 -8.85
C ILE A 103 4.13 29.36 -8.33
N VAL A 104 5.12 28.56 -7.94
CA VAL A 104 6.46 29.01 -7.60
C VAL A 104 7.41 28.54 -8.69
N TYR A 105 8.21 29.43 -9.26
CA TYR A 105 9.02 29.15 -10.46
C TYR A 105 10.34 29.93 -10.46
N ASN A 106 11.21 29.64 -11.44
CA ASN A 106 12.56 30.22 -11.55
C ASN A 106 13.40 30.00 -10.26
N ASP A 107 13.54 28.74 -9.83
CA ASP A 107 14.29 28.37 -8.61
C ASP A 107 13.75 29.07 -7.35
N ALA A 108 12.42 29.15 -7.24
CA ALA A 108 11.70 29.80 -6.15
C ALA A 108 11.94 31.31 -5.96
N LYS A 109 12.44 31.99 -7.01
CA LYS A 109 12.62 33.45 -7.00
C LYS A 109 11.33 34.20 -7.33
N ASP A 110 10.44 33.57 -8.08
CA ASP A 110 9.20 34.18 -8.54
C ASP A 110 7.97 33.37 -8.13
N THR A 111 6.87 34.07 -7.86
CA THR A 111 5.57 33.47 -7.55
C THR A 111 4.46 34.08 -8.39
N SER A 112 3.49 33.27 -8.79
CA SER A 112 2.25 33.77 -9.40
C SER A 112 1.38 34.52 -8.37
N PRO A 113 0.39 35.31 -8.82
CA PRO A 113 -0.74 35.67 -7.98
C PRO A 113 -1.42 34.42 -7.41
N VAL A 114 -2.05 34.57 -6.24
CA VAL A 114 -2.84 33.50 -5.62
C VAL A 114 -4.17 33.35 -6.35
N LYS A 115 -4.59 32.11 -6.60
CA LYS A 115 -5.93 31.78 -7.12
C LYS A 115 -6.68 30.86 -6.16
N HIS A 116 -7.99 31.01 -6.15
CA HIS A 116 -8.89 30.29 -5.26
C HIS A 116 -9.77 29.32 -6.03
N PHE A 117 -10.11 28.20 -5.41
CA PHE A 117 -11.09 27.24 -5.92
C PHE A 117 -11.77 26.51 -4.75
N ASN A 118 -12.92 25.89 -5.04
CA ASN A 118 -13.70 25.18 -4.03
C ASN A 118 -13.90 23.72 -4.45
N THR A 119 -13.61 22.80 -3.54
CA THR A 119 -14.02 21.39 -3.69
C THR A 119 -15.50 21.23 -3.39
N LYS A 120 -16.06 20.08 -3.77
CA LYS A 120 -17.48 19.75 -3.55
C LYS A 120 -17.61 18.48 -2.71
N GLU A 121 -18.84 18.12 -2.37
CA GLU A 121 -19.14 16.85 -1.70
C GLU A 121 -18.61 15.67 -2.54
N VAL A 122 -18.16 14.61 -1.86
CA VAL A 122 -17.86 13.34 -2.53
C VAL A 122 -19.16 12.68 -3.00
N PRO A 123 -19.15 11.95 -4.12
CA PRO A 123 -20.35 11.22 -4.56
C PRO A 123 -20.71 10.14 -3.53
N SER A 124 -22.01 9.80 -3.44
CA SER A 124 -22.56 8.84 -2.46
C SER A 124 -21.96 7.42 -2.49
N ILE A 125 -21.24 7.07 -3.56
CA ILE A 125 -20.48 5.81 -3.64
C ILE A 125 -19.24 5.81 -2.74
N VAL A 126 -18.66 6.98 -2.45
CA VAL A 126 -17.54 7.13 -1.52
C VAL A 126 -18.09 6.99 -0.10
N PRO A 127 -17.59 6.03 0.70
CA PRO A 127 -18.07 5.85 2.07
C PRO A 127 -17.81 7.10 2.90
N THR A 128 -18.81 7.49 3.69
CA THR A 128 -18.64 8.46 4.77
C THR A 128 -18.10 7.78 6.01
N SER A 129 -17.49 8.56 6.89
CA SER A 129 -16.98 8.09 8.17
C SER A 129 -17.42 9.01 9.31
N THR A 130 -17.38 8.46 10.53
CA THR A 130 -17.67 9.18 11.76
C THR A 130 -16.54 8.92 12.75
N LEU A 131 -15.93 9.99 13.26
CA LEU A 131 -14.99 9.94 14.36
C LEU A 131 -15.77 9.69 15.67
N ILE A 132 -15.69 8.47 16.21
CA ILE A 132 -16.42 8.06 17.42
C ILE A 132 -15.67 8.49 18.67
N THR A 133 -14.36 8.25 18.68
CA THR A 133 -13.48 8.52 19.82
C THR A 133 -12.22 9.18 19.31
N ASP A 134 -11.74 10.21 19.99
CA ASP A 134 -10.44 10.84 19.72
C ASP A 134 -9.75 11.28 21.01
N ASN A 135 -8.89 10.40 21.52
CA ASN A 135 -8.09 10.60 22.73
C ASN A 135 -6.61 10.85 22.41
N LEU A 136 -6.26 11.07 21.13
CA LEU A 136 -4.89 11.37 20.74
C LEU A 136 -4.48 12.76 21.22
N LYS A 137 -3.36 12.82 21.94
CA LYS A 137 -2.82 14.08 22.49
C LYS A 137 -2.16 14.94 21.42
N GLU A 138 -1.56 14.29 20.42
CA GLU A 138 -0.85 14.92 19.32
C GLU A 138 -1.61 14.67 18.01
N THR A 139 -1.44 15.59 17.06
CA THR A 139 -1.94 15.40 15.70
C THR A 139 -1.19 14.25 15.05
N LEU A 140 -1.94 13.32 14.46
CA LEU A 140 -1.39 12.24 13.67
C LEU A 140 -1.60 12.59 12.20
N ASP A 141 -0.52 12.88 11.48
CA ASP A 141 -0.59 13.13 10.04
C ASP A 141 -0.66 11.82 9.25
N GLY A 142 -0.88 11.95 7.94
CA GLY A 142 -0.94 10.82 7.01
C GLY A 142 -2.35 10.48 6.56
N TYR A 143 -2.48 9.31 5.95
CA TYR A 143 -3.66 8.90 5.21
C TYR A 143 -4.04 7.46 5.53
N LEU A 144 -5.31 7.14 5.32
CA LEU A 144 -5.89 5.82 5.47
C LEU A 144 -6.42 5.36 4.11
N LEU A 145 -5.79 4.36 3.52
CA LEU A 145 -6.26 3.72 2.30
C LEU A 145 -7.33 2.68 2.63
N SER A 146 -8.50 2.83 2.01
CA SER A 146 -9.58 1.86 2.11
C SER A 146 -10.31 1.75 0.77
N TYR A 147 -11.23 0.79 0.68
CA TYR A 147 -11.91 0.47 -0.58
C TYR A 147 -13.25 -0.23 -0.37
N SER A 148 -14.09 -0.19 -1.40
CA SER A 148 -15.37 -0.88 -1.46
C SER A 148 -15.29 -2.09 -2.38
N ARG A 149 -15.71 -3.24 -1.83
CA ARG A 149 -15.79 -4.51 -2.56
C ARG A 149 -17.07 -4.63 -3.41
N LYS A 150 -18.02 -3.69 -3.26
CA LYS A 150 -19.24 -3.63 -4.08
C LYS A 150 -18.87 -3.34 -5.54
N SER A 151 -19.69 -3.77 -6.50
CA SER A 151 -19.58 -3.37 -7.91
C SER A 151 -20.81 -2.51 -8.26
N PRO A 152 -20.64 -1.25 -8.69
CA PRO A 152 -19.38 -0.51 -8.83
C PRO A 152 -18.66 -0.29 -7.49
N GLY A 153 -17.33 -0.31 -7.56
CA GLY A 153 -16.42 -0.13 -6.43
C GLY A 153 -15.84 1.28 -6.34
N VAL A 154 -15.10 1.52 -5.27
CA VAL A 154 -14.37 2.76 -5.07
C VAL A 154 -13.12 2.49 -4.26
N LEU A 155 -12.01 3.10 -4.67
CA LEU A 155 -10.78 3.20 -3.92
C LEU A 155 -10.72 4.61 -3.32
N TYR A 156 -10.37 4.76 -2.04
CA TYR A 156 -10.36 6.08 -1.42
C TYR A 156 -9.31 6.21 -0.33
N LEU A 157 -8.81 7.44 -0.16
CA LEU A 157 -7.99 7.84 0.97
C LEU A 157 -8.81 8.75 1.89
N MET A 158 -8.66 8.53 3.18
CA MET A 158 -9.09 9.46 4.22
C MET A 158 -7.87 10.07 4.90
N ASP A 159 -8.00 11.24 5.49
CA ASP A 159 -7.07 11.65 6.54
C ASP A 159 -7.23 10.77 7.80
N THR A 160 -6.37 10.96 8.79
CA THR A 160 -6.40 10.16 10.03
C THR A 160 -7.58 10.47 10.95
N LYS A 161 -8.45 11.42 10.58
CA LYS A 161 -9.73 11.70 11.25
C LYS A 161 -10.92 11.13 10.47
N GLY A 162 -10.67 10.47 9.35
CA GLY A 162 -11.68 9.83 8.52
C GLY A 162 -12.26 10.72 7.42
N ILE A 163 -11.77 11.95 7.25
CA ILE A 163 -12.28 12.83 6.19
C ILE A 163 -11.74 12.34 4.85
N PRO A 164 -12.58 12.03 3.84
CA PRO A 164 -12.10 11.68 2.51
C PRO A 164 -11.26 12.81 1.91
N VAL A 165 -10.09 12.48 1.36
CA VAL A 165 -9.19 13.45 0.70
C VAL A 165 -8.88 13.05 -0.74
N TRP A 166 -9.20 11.82 -1.12
CA TRP A 166 -8.99 11.30 -2.47
C TRP A 166 -9.92 10.13 -2.72
N TYR A 167 -10.39 9.98 -3.97
CA TYR A 167 -11.10 8.78 -4.39
C TYR A 167 -10.92 8.51 -5.89
N GLU A 168 -11.08 7.25 -6.27
CA GLU A 168 -11.20 6.79 -7.65
C GLU A 168 -12.35 5.79 -7.77
N LYS A 169 -13.30 6.06 -8.69
CA LYS A 169 -14.46 5.20 -8.92
C LYS A 169 -14.06 4.07 -9.85
N MET A 170 -14.56 2.87 -9.61
CA MET A 170 -14.27 1.70 -10.44
C MET A 170 -15.58 1.00 -10.86
N PRO A 171 -15.72 0.59 -12.13
CA PRO A 171 -16.88 -0.22 -12.53
C PRO A 171 -16.84 -1.61 -11.88
N GLU A 172 -15.64 -2.14 -11.63
CA GLU A 172 -15.42 -3.35 -10.84
C GLU A 172 -15.49 -3.09 -9.33
N GLY A 173 -15.76 -4.13 -8.55
CA GLY A 173 -15.48 -4.10 -7.12
C GLY A 173 -13.99 -4.27 -6.82
N VAL A 174 -13.52 -3.65 -5.74
CA VAL A 174 -12.12 -3.73 -5.31
C VAL A 174 -11.97 -4.88 -4.32
N LEU A 175 -11.27 -5.95 -4.70
CA LEU A 175 -11.04 -7.10 -3.83
C LEU A 175 -10.03 -6.76 -2.73
N VAL A 176 -8.90 -6.18 -3.15
CA VAL A 176 -7.82 -5.68 -2.30
C VAL A 176 -7.08 -4.57 -3.04
N ALA A 177 -6.56 -3.60 -2.29
CA ALA A 177 -5.67 -2.59 -2.80
C ALA A 177 -4.53 -2.33 -1.81
N ASN A 178 -3.35 -2.05 -2.33
CA ASN A 178 -2.18 -1.63 -1.57
C ASN A 178 -1.52 -0.43 -2.25
N PHE A 179 -0.89 0.45 -1.47
CA PHE A 179 -0.21 1.63 -2.00
C PHE A 179 1.32 1.44 -2.04
N ASN A 180 1.95 1.79 -3.15
CA ASN A 180 3.40 1.87 -3.24
C ASN A 180 3.86 3.32 -3.21
N LYS A 181 4.42 3.75 -2.07
CA LYS A 181 4.96 5.09 -1.88
C LYS A 181 6.10 5.47 -2.82
N THR A 182 6.80 4.50 -3.42
CA THR A 182 7.95 4.77 -4.28
C THR A 182 7.53 5.34 -5.63
N ASN A 183 6.35 4.95 -6.12
CA ASN A 183 5.84 5.38 -7.43
C ASN A 183 4.43 5.98 -7.35
N ASN A 184 3.92 6.24 -6.14
CA ASN A 184 2.58 6.76 -5.87
C ASN A 184 1.47 6.02 -6.62
N CYS A 185 1.59 4.70 -6.75
CA CYS A 185 0.60 3.87 -7.42
C CYS A 185 -0.12 2.92 -6.45
N PHE A 186 -1.41 2.75 -6.70
CA PHE A 186 -2.25 1.74 -6.09
C PHE A 186 -2.21 0.46 -6.92
N TYR A 187 -1.92 -0.65 -6.27
CA TYR A 187 -1.96 -2.00 -6.85
C TYR A 187 -3.26 -2.65 -6.41
N VAL A 188 -4.13 -2.91 -7.38
CA VAL A 188 -5.52 -3.30 -7.14
C VAL A 188 -5.80 -4.63 -7.79
N LEU A 189 -6.32 -5.58 -7.00
CA LEU A 189 -6.98 -6.76 -7.52
C LEU A 189 -8.48 -6.46 -7.51
N SER A 190 -9.13 -6.52 -8.67
CA SER A 190 -10.56 -6.27 -8.81
C SER A 190 -11.33 -7.57 -9.03
N VAL A 191 -12.63 -7.57 -8.74
CA VAL A 191 -13.55 -8.65 -9.15
C VAL A 191 -14.20 -8.33 -10.50
N ALA A 192 -14.83 -9.32 -11.14
CA ALA A 192 -15.58 -9.06 -12.37
C ALA A 192 -16.74 -8.07 -12.13
N PRO A 193 -17.05 -7.18 -13.08
CA PRO A 193 -18.23 -6.30 -12.96
C PRO A 193 -19.51 -7.11 -12.73
N ASN A 194 -20.43 -6.57 -11.93
CA ASN A 194 -21.73 -7.19 -11.64
C ASN A 194 -21.64 -8.58 -10.97
N SER A 195 -20.47 -8.98 -10.45
CA SER A 195 -20.36 -10.19 -9.64
C SER A 195 -21.20 -10.03 -8.37
N ALA A 196 -21.92 -11.08 -7.96
CA ALA A 196 -22.64 -11.09 -6.68
C ALA A 196 -21.70 -10.66 -5.55
N ASN A 197 -22.19 -9.80 -4.64
CA ASN A 197 -21.35 -9.25 -3.57
C ASN A 197 -20.62 -10.39 -2.85
N PRO A 198 -19.28 -10.46 -2.91
CA PRO A 198 -18.52 -11.55 -2.28
C PRO A 198 -18.74 -11.60 -0.77
N ASP A 199 -19.20 -10.51 -0.15
CA ASP A 199 -19.55 -10.46 1.27
C ASP A 199 -20.87 -11.16 1.62
N ILE A 200 -21.72 -11.46 0.63
CA ILE A 200 -23.07 -12.03 0.81
C ILE A 200 -23.19 -13.42 0.19
N SER A 201 -22.53 -13.67 -0.95
CA SER A 201 -22.79 -14.86 -1.77
C SER A 201 -22.02 -16.12 -1.36
N GLY A 202 -21.04 -16.02 -0.44
CA GLY A 202 -20.18 -17.14 -0.07
C GLY A 202 -19.36 -17.74 -1.22
N GLY A 203 -19.42 -17.11 -2.41
CA GLY A 203 -18.70 -17.53 -3.60
C GLY A 203 -17.22 -17.20 -3.49
N TYR A 204 -16.38 -18.07 -4.04
CA TYR A 204 -14.92 -17.93 -4.06
C TYR A 204 -14.52 -16.50 -4.47
N TYR A 205 -13.68 -15.90 -3.64
CA TYR A 205 -13.20 -14.52 -3.70
C TYR A 205 -12.21 -14.31 -4.85
N THR A 206 -12.64 -14.61 -6.08
CA THR A 206 -11.75 -14.68 -7.24
C THR A 206 -11.51 -13.30 -7.83
N GLY A 207 -10.26 -12.85 -7.79
CA GLY A 207 -9.77 -11.70 -8.53
C GLY A 207 -9.80 -11.94 -10.02
N ASP A 208 -10.31 -10.96 -10.76
CA ASP A 208 -10.45 -10.96 -12.22
C ASP A 208 -9.30 -10.21 -12.89
N LYS A 209 -9.01 -8.98 -12.43
CA LYS A 209 -7.98 -8.11 -13.02
C LYS A 209 -7.00 -7.60 -11.98
N LEU A 210 -5.73 -7.57 -12.36
CA LEU A 210 -4.73 -6.71 -11.72
C LEU A 210 -4.76 -5.34 -12.41
N LYS A 211 -4.83 -4.26 -11.63
CA LYS A 211 -4.70 -2.87 -12.08
C LYS A 211 -3.63 -2.14 -11.29
N VAL A 212 -2.91 -1.25 -11.95
CA VAL A 212 -2.02 -0.26 -11.32
C VAL A 212 -2.55 1.11 -11.67
N ILE A 213 -2.92 1.90 -10.66
CA ILE A 213 -3.56 3.21 -10.81
C ILE A 213 -2.67 4.25 -10.13
N ASP A 214 -2.31 5.33 -10.80
CA ASP A 214 -1.54 6.42 -10.17
C ASP A 214 -2.42 7.32 -9.29
N LEU A 215 -1.79 8.21 -8.53
CA LEU A 215 -2.50 9.17 -7.65
C LEU A 215 -3.43 10.13 -8.42
N PHE A 216 -3.26 10.27 -9.73
CA PHE A 216 -4.10 11.15 -10.57
C PHE A 216 -5.29 10.41 -11.18
N GLY A 217 -5.39 9.09 -10.96
CA GLY A 217 -6.47 8.23 -11.45
C GLY A 217 -6.19 7.57 -12.80
N HIS A 218 -4.98 7.71 -13.35
CA HIS A 218 -4.64 7.04 -14.59
C HIS A 218 -4.32 5.56 -14.36
N ILE A 219 -4.92 4.69 -15.16
CA ILE A 219 -4.57 3.28 -15.19
C ILE A 219 -3.23 3.13 -15.93
N ARG A 220 -2.16 2.89 -15.18
CA ARG A 220 -0.80 2.68 -15.70
C ARG A 220 -0.61 1.27 -16.27
N PHE A 221 -1.34 0.30 -15.74
CA PHE A 221 -1.29 -1.09 -16.16
C PHE A 221 -2.62 -1.79 -15.84
N GLN A 222 -3.05 -2.72 -16.70
CA GLN A 222 -4.17 -3.60 -16.44
C GLN A 222 -3.94 -4.96 -17.10
N LYS A 223 -4.23 -6.04 -16.37
CA LYS A 223 -4.16 -7.41 -16.88
C LYS A 223 -5.36 -8.23 -16.42
N LEU A 224 -6.07 -8.81 -17.39
CA LEU A 224 -7.09 -9.83 -17.15
C LEU A 224 -6.40 -11.16 -16.83
N LEU A 225 -6.57 -11.66 -15.61
CA LEU A 225 -5.80 -12.80 -15.10
C LEU A 225 -6.18 -14.11 -15.78
N THR A 226 -7.43 -14.28 -16.20
CA THR A 226 -7.90 -15.47 -16.94
C THR A 226 -7.25 -15.63 -18.32
N THR A 227 -6.56 -14.60 -18.82
CA THR A 227 -5.77 -14.70 -20.07
C THR A 227 -4.39 -15.32 -19.89
N LEU A 228 -3.98 -15.57 -18.65
CA LEU A 228 -2.69 -16.19 -18.32
C LEU A 228 -2.84 -17.72 -18.33
N PRO A 229 -2.06 -18.46 -19.14
CA PRO A 229 -2.05 -19.92 -19.10
C PRO A 229 -1.81 -20.51 -17.70
N GLU A 230 -0.98 -19.83 -16.91
CA GLU A 230 -0.62 -20.17 -15.53
C GLU A 230 -1.81 -20.13 -14.57
N MET A 231 -2.91 -19.46 -14.96
CA MET A 231 -4.14 -19.35 -14.16
C MET A 231 -5.16 -20.44 -14.48
N LYS A 232 -4.84 -21.43 -15.33
CA LYS A 232 -5.80 -22.48 -15.75
C LYS A 232 -6.41 -23.26 -14.57
N ASN A 233 -5.60 -23.58 -13.56
CA ASN A 233 -6.01 -24.28 -12.33
C ASN A 233 -5.79 -23.43 -11.08
N ARG A 234 -5.70 -22.10 -11.25
CA ARG A 234 -5.46 -21.14 -10.17
C ARG A 234 -6.48 -20.02 -10.18
N HIS A 235 -6.79 -19.50 -9.01
CA HIS A 235 -7.65 -18.32 -8.88
C HIS A 235 -6.98 -17.31 -7.96
N ALA A 236 -6.86 -16.06 -8.41
CA ALA A 236 -6.30 -15.01 -7.57
C ALA A 236 -7.26 -14.69 -6.43
N HIS A 237 -6.75 -14.47 -5.22
CA HIS A 237 -7.58 -14.06 -4.09
C HIS A 237 -6.79 -13.30 -3.04
N HIS A 238 -7.52 -12.51 -2.24
CA HIS A 238 -7.07 -11.86 -1.00
C HIS A 238 -5.93 -10.83 -1.06
N GLU A 239 -4.92 -10.98 -1.91
CA GLU A 239 -3.72 -10.14 -1.86
C GLU A 239 -3.07 -9.90 -3.23
N CYS A 240 -2.62 -8.66 -3.44
CA CYS A 240 -1.66 -8.32 -4.48
C CYS A 240 -0.66 -7.28 -3.97
N ARG A 241 0.64 -7.58 -4.02
CA ARG A 241 1.69 -6.69 -3.50
C ARG A 241 2.71 -6.31 -4.56
N PRO A 242 3.08 -5.02 -4.66
CA PRO A 242 4.21 -4.61 -5.47
C PRO A 242 5.53 -5.13 -4.88
N LEU A 243 6.47 -5.47 -5.75
CA LEU A 243 7.85 -5.79 -5.39
C LEU A 243 8.78 -4.61 -5.74
N PRO A 244 9.94 -4.48 -5.07
CA PRO A 244 10.90 -3.40 -5.34
C PRO A 244 11.38 -3.30 -6.79
N ASN A 245 11.40 -4.42 -7.52
CA ASN A 245 11.78 -4.49 -8.94
C ASN A 245 10.64 -4.13 -9.91
N GLY A 246 9.49 -3.67 -9.41
CA GLY A 246 8.32 -3.32 -10.21
C GLY A 246 7.40 -4.50 -10.56
N ASN A 247 7.78 -5.74 -10.22
CA ASN A 247 6.89 -6.89 -10.34
C ASN A 247 5.73 -6.80 -9.33
N VAL A 248 4.72 -7.65 -9.52
CA VAL A 248 3.57 -7.76 -8.63
C VAL A 248 3.36 -9.22 -8.23
N MET A 249 3.33 -9.48 -6.93
CA MET A 249 2.91 -10.77 -6.38
C MET A 249 1.39 -10.80 -6.25
N ILE A 250 0.79 -11.93 -6.56
CA ILE A 250 -0.64 -12.18 -6.38
C ILE A 250 -0.80 -13.53 -5.68
N VAL A 251 -1.54 -13.56 -4.57
CA VAL A 251 -1.90 -14.82 -3.91
C VAL A 251 -2.94 -15.55 -4.75
N THR A 252 -2.76 -16.86 -4.91
CA THR A 252 -3.62 -17.71 -5.72
C THR A 252 -3.99 -18.99 -4.98
N SER A 253 -5.21 -19.48 -5.18
CA SER A 253 -5.52 -20.87 -4.90
C SER A 253 -4.99 -21.73 -6.05
N VAL A 254 -4.74 -23.01 -5.81
CA VAL A 254 -4.23 -23.95 -6.81
C VAL A 254 -4.80 -25.33 -6.56
N THR A 255 -5.45 -25.88 -7.60
CA THR A 255 -6.05 -27.22 -7.52
C THR A 255 -5.16 -28.24 -8.24
N GLN A 256 -4.83 -29.33 -7.55
CA GLN A 256 -4.08 -30.48 -8.06
C GLN A 256 -4.75 -31.79 -7.61
N SER A 257 -4.40 -32.90 -8.26
CA SER A 257 -4.95 -34.23 -7.97
C SER A 257 -3.98 -35.06 -7.12
N PHE A 258 -4.50 -35.76 -6.11
CA PHE A 258 -3.72 -36.58 -5.17
C PHE A 258 -4.38 -37.94 -4.91
N ASP A 259 -3.56 -38.96 -4.64
CA ASP A 259 -4.05 -40.23 -4.10
C ASP A 259 -4.33 -40.07 -2.60
N LEU A 260 -5.60 -40.05 -2.24
CA LEU A 260 -6.07 -39.95 -0.85
C LEU A 260 -6.81 -41.22 -0.40
N THR A 261 -6.52 -42.37 -1.02
CA THR A 261 -7.16 -43.65 -0.64
C THR A 261 -6.89 -44.01 0.81
N ALA A 262 -5.71 -43.67 1.35
CA ALA A 262 -5.37 -43.87 2.76
C ALA A 262 -6.21 -43.01 3.73
N GLN A 263 -6.78 -41.91 3.24
CA GLN A 263 -7.65 -40.98 3.99
C GLN A 263 -9.14 -41.25 3.70
N GLY A 264 -9.47 -42.34 2.99
CA GLY A 264 -10.84 -42.72 2.63
C GLY A 264 -11.39 -42.04 1.37
N GLY A 265 -10.54 -41.41 0.57
CA GLY A 265 -10.87 -40.83 -0.73
C GLY A 265 -10.60 -41.77 -1.91
N THR A 266 -10.55 -41.19 -3.11
CA THR A 266 -10.14 -41.87 -4.35
C THR A 266 -8.66 -41.64 -4.68
N LYS A 267 -8.18 -42.24 -5.78
CA LYS A 267 -6.79 -42.07 -6.27
C LYS A 267 -6.53 -40.73 -6.95
N ASP A 268 -7.59 -40.04 -7.36
CA ASP A 268 -7.52 -38.81 -8.16
C ASP A 268 -8.35 -37.69 -7.48
N GLU A 269 -8.21 -37.54 -6.17
CA GLU A 269 -8.94 -36.50 -5.43
C GLU A 269 -8.39 -35.11 -5.74
N GLU A 270 -9.27 -34.18 -6.10
CA GLU A 270 -8.90 -32.78 -6.24
C GLU A 270 -8.73 -32.12 -4.87
N VAL A 271 -7.55 -31.56 -4.64
CA VAL A 271 -7.22 -30.73 -3.48
C VAL A 271 -6.86 -29.33 -3.95
N THR A 272 -7.55 -28.33 -3.39
CA THR A 272 -7.27 -26.91 -3.56
C THR A 272 -6.43 -26.43 -2.37
N GLY A 273 -5.16 -26.21 -2.65
CA GLY A 273 -4.22 -25.51 -1.76
C GLY A 273 -4.06 -24.06 -2.18
N ASP A 274 -2.95 -23.47 -1.75
CA ASP A 274 -2.63 -22.07 -1.98
C ASP A 274 -1.21 -21.90 -2.53
N GLY A 275 -0.98 -20.75 -3.12
CA GLY A 275 0.28 -20.37 -3.72
C GLY A 275 0.31 -18.90 -4.10
N PHE A 276 1.26 -18.54 -4.95
CA PHE A 276 1.30 -17.21 -5.53
C PHE A 276 1.92 -17.24 -6.93
N ILE A 277 1.66 -16.18 -7.68
CA ILE A 277 2.32 -15.88 -8.94
C ILE A 277 2.97 -14.51 -8.88
N VAL A 278 4.03 -14.32 -9.66
CA VAL A 278 4.71 -13.03 -9.81
C VAL A 278 4.61 -12.59 -11.25
N LEU A 279 3.99 -11.43 -11.48
CA LEU A 279 3.90 -10.81 -12.80
C LEU A 279 4.97 -9.73 -12.92
N ASN A 280 5.63 -9.66 -14.07
CA ASN A 280 6.47 -8.52 -14.40
C ASN A 280 5.62 -7.32 -14.89
N PRO A 281 6.21 -6.11 -15.05
CA PRO A 281 5.48 -4.94 -15.55
C PRO A 281 4.86 -5.12 -16.95
N GLN A 282 5.29 -6.12 -17.73
CA GLN A 282 4.70 -6.46 -19.03
C GLN A 282 3.51 -7.43 -18.90
N GLY A 283 3.13 -7.82 -17.68
CA GLY A 283 2.01 -8.72 -17.41
C GLY A 283 2.27 -10.18 -17.76
N LYS A 284 3.55 -10.60 -17.79
CA LYS A 284 3.95 -12.01 -17.93
C LYS A 284 4.24 -12.60 -16.56
N VAL A 285 3.81 -13.84 -16.33
CA VAL A 285 4.20 -14.58 -15.13
C VAL A 285 5.68 -14.97 -15.26
N VAL A 286 6.49 -14.56 -14.29
CA VAL A 286 7.93 -14.84 -14.25
C VAL A 286 8.31 -15.82 -13.13
N TYR A 287 7.40 -16.05 -12.19
CA TYR A 287 7.61 -16.98 -11.09
C TYR A 287 6.27 -17.47 -10.53
N GLN A 288 6.22 -18.70 -10.04
CA GLN A 288 5.07 -19.30 -9.37
C GLN A 288 5.54 -20.19 -8.24
N TRP A 289 4.69 -20.32 -7.23
CA TRP A 289 4.89 -21.20 -6.09
C TRP A 289 3.55 -21.78 -5.65
N ASP A 290 3.58 -22.96 -5.02
CA ASP A 290 2.44 -23.53 -4.31
C ASP A 290 2.86 -24.35 -3.10
N CYS A 291 1.92 -24.54 -2.18
CA CYS A 291 2.16 -25.19 -0.91
C CYS A 291 2.47 -26.68 -1.02
N PHE A 292 2.18 -27.33 -2.16
CA PHE A 292 2.33 -28.77 -2.31
C PHE A 292 3.79 -29.24 -2.37
N GLY A 293 4.72 -28.33 -2.69
CA GLY A 293 6.16 -28.58 -2.51
C GLY A 293 6.61 -28.59 -1.04
N THR A 294 5.76 -28.15 -0.11
CA THR A 294 6.06 -28.08 1.33
C THR A 294 5.23 -29.06 2.17
N LEU A 295 3.96 -29.27 1.81
CA LEU A 295 3.06 -30.20 2.48
C LEU A 295 2.39 -31.14 1.49
N ASN A 296 2.29 -32.41 1.87
CA ASN A 296 1.55 -33.41 1.13
C ASN A 296 0.15 -33.60 1.73
N PRO A 297 -0.94 -33.41 0.97
CA PRO A 297 -2.31 -33.66 1.43
C PRO A 297 -2.53 -35.08 1.99
N ALA A 298 -1.80 -36.08 1.49
CA ALA A 298 -1.87 -37.45 1.97
C ALA A 298 -1.31 -37.65 3.40
N ASP A 299 -0.60 -36.66 3.95
CA ASP A 299 -0.12 -36.70 5.34
C ASP A 299 -1.13 -36.08 6.32
N ASP A 300 -2.21 -35.45 5.83
CA ASP A 300 -3.25 -34.83 6.64
C ASP A 300 -4.45 -35.77 6.80
N ALA A 301 -4.62 -36.32 8.00
CA ALA A 301 -5.74 -37.21 8.33
C ALA A 301 -7.13 -36.53 8.19
N GLY A 302 -7.19 -35.20 8.21
CA GLY A 302 -8.39 -34.39 8.05
C GLY A 302 -8.60 -33.82 6.64
N ILE A 303 -7.81 -34.25 5.65
CA ILE A 303 -7.84 -33.66 4.31
C ILE A 303 -9.20 -33.78 3.64
N MET A 304 -9.94 -34.86 3.86
CA MET A 304 -11.23 -35.08 3.19
C MET A 304 -12.28 -34.04 3.57
N GLN A 305 -12.16 -33.42 4.75
CA GLN A 305 -13.05 -32.34 5.19
C GLN A 305 -12.62 -30.96 4.65
N SER A 306 -11.34 -30.79 4.31
CA SER A 306 -10.73 -29.48 3.97
C SER A 306 -10.25 -29.38 2.52
N LYS A 307 -10.31 -30.45 1.71
CA LYS A 307 -9.72 -30.52 0.36
C LYS A 307 -10.14 -29.41 -0.62
N LYS A 308 -11.28 -28.74 -0.41
CA LYS A 308 -11.72 -27.63 -1.28
C LYS A 308 -11.09 -26.28 -0.95
N ASP A 309 -10.50 -26.14 0.23
CA ASP A 309 -9.86 -24.93 0.76
C ASP A 309 -8.95 -25.32 1.93
N TRP A 310 -7.79 -25.91 1.61
CA TRP A 310 -7.01 -26.67 2.60
C TRP A 310 -6.34 -25.78 3.64
N LEU A 311 -5.61 -24.75 3.20
CA LEU A 311 -4.80 -23.89 4.08
C LEU A 311 -5.36 -22.47 4.22
N HIS A 312 -6.03 -21.98 3.17
CA HIS A 312 -6.65 -20.67 3.04
C HIS A 312 -5.66 -19.52 3.24
N ALA A 313 -4.81 -19.28 2.24
CA ALA A 313 -3.91 -18.15 2.27
C ALA A 313 -4.66 -16.82 2.12
N ASN A 314 -4.22 -15.82 2.87
CA ASN A 314 -4.91 -14.53 2.89
C ASN A 314 -3.98 -13.31 2.82
N SER A 315 -2.67 -13.50 2.91
CA SER A 315 -1.70 -12.42 2.71
C SER A 315 -0.37 -12.96 2.26
N ILE A 316 0.37 -12.12 1.54
CA ILE A 316 1.78 -12.29 1.21
C ILE A 316 2.45 -10.92 1.34
N ASN A 317 3.67 -10.87 1.87
CA ASN A 317 4.45 -9.64 1.97
C ASN A 317 5.96 -9.95 1.97
N THR A 318 6.81 -8.94 1.80
CA THR A 318 8.28 -9.09 1.79
C THR A 318 8.94 -8.42 2.98
N ASP A 319 10.03 -9.01 3.49
CA ASP A 319 10.97 -8.31 4.37
C ASP A 319 12.06 -7.56 3.58
N MET A 320 13.02 -6.97 4.30
CA MET A 320 14.16 -6.26 3.70
C MET A 320 15.18 -7.18 3.03
N ASP A 321 15.18 -8.48 3.34
CA ASP A 321 16.01 -9.49 2.66
C ASP A 321 15.35 -9.96 1.35
N GLY A 322 14.09 -9.55 1.11
CA GLY A 322 13.31 -9.90 -0.07
C GLY A 322 12.61 -11.25 0.03
N ASN A 323 12.64 -11.92 1.19
CA ASN A 323 11.94 -13.18 1.41
C ASN A 323 10.44 -12.95 1.60
N TYR A 324 9.64 -13.97 1.28
CA TYR A 324 8.18 -13.87 1.33
C TYR A 324 7.62 -14.40 2.64
N TYR A 325 6.66 -13.66 3.19
CA TYR A 325 5.89 -14.02 4.36
C TYR A 325 4.44 -14.21 3.98
N MET A 326 3.94 -15.43 4.16
CA MET A 326 2.59 -15.80 3.77
C MET A 326 1.82 -16.32 4.98
N THR A 327 0.58 -15.88 5.14
CA THR A 327 -0.30 -16.33 6.25
C THR A 327 -1.40 -17.23 5.73
N PHE A 328 -1.62 -18.34 6.44
CA PHE A 328 -2.62 -19.35 6.15
C PHE A 328 -3.66 -19.36 7.27
N ASN A 329 -4.88 -18.89 6.97
CA ASN A 329 -5.91 -18.58 7.96
C ASN A 329 -6.44 -19.84 8.64
N THR A 330 -6.73 -20.89 7.86
CA THR A 330 -7.38 -22.11 8.36
C THR A 330 -6.54 -22.75 9.45
N ILE A 331 -5.25 -22.95 9.16
CA ILE A 331 -4.28 -23.55 10.08
C ILE A 331 -3.61 -22.54 11.02
N SER A 332 -3.89 -21.24 10.86
CA SER A 332 -3.34 -20.15 11.69
C SER A 332 -1.81 -20.15 11.76
N GLN A 333 -1.16 -20.29 10.60
CA GLN A 333 0.29 -20.31 10.49
C GLN A 333 0.82 -19.16 9.63
N LEU A 334 2.06 -18.77 9.90
CA LEU A 334 2.88 -17.88 9.09
C LEU A 334 4.10 -18.61 8.59
N TRP A 335 4.34 -18.53 7.28
CA TRP A 335 5.44 -19.22 6.61
C TRP A 335 6.41 -18.19 6.03
N LYS A 336 7.71 -18.41 6.22
CA LYS A 336 8.76 -17.70 5.48
C LYS A 336 9.20 -18.55 4.31
N ILE A 337 9.18 -17.99 3.11
CA ILE A 337 9.53 -18.65 1.86
C ILE A 337 10.70 -17.90 1.23
N ASP A 338 11.74 -18.64 0.87
CA ASP A 338 12.90 -18.10 0.18
C ASP A 338 12.51 -17.64 -1.22
N ALA A 339 12.75 -16.37 -1.53
CA ALA A 339 12.27 -15.76 -2.76
C ALA A 339 12.98 -16.26 -4.03
N GLN A 340 14.17 -16.83 -3.90
CA GLN A 340 14.97 -17.31 -5.04
C GLN A 340 14.69 -18.78 -5.35
N THR A 341 14.58 -19.60 -4.30
CA THR A 341 14.48 -21.05 -4.40
C THR A 341 13.05 -21.57 -4.23
N GLY A 342 12.15 -20.78 -3.63
CA GLY A 342 10.80 -21.23 -3.28
C GLY A 342 10.74 -22.19 -2.09
N LYS A 343 11.87 -22.42 -1.41
CA LYS A 343 11.90 -23.29 -0.23
C LYS A 343 11.21 -22.60 0.94
N THR A 344 10.26 -23.29 1.58
CA THR A 344 9.74 -22.85 2.88
C THR A 344 10.86 -22.98 3.93
N LEU A 345 11.35 -21.84 4.42
CA LEU A 345 12.44 -21.76 5.39
C LEU A 345 11.97 -22.19 6.78
N TYR A 346 10.81 -21.66 7.21
CA TYR A 346 10.17 -22.08 8.44
C TYR A 346 8.67 -21.79 8.44
N ARG A 347 7.98 -22.42 9.39
CA ARG A 347 6.57 -22.20 9.70
C ARG A 347 6.42 -21.97 11.20
N ILE A 348 5.65 -20.95 11.59
CA ILE A 348 5.27 -20.68 12.99
C ILE A 348 3.75 -20.78 13.16
N GLY A 349 3.29 -20.91 14.40
CA GLY A 349 1.92 -21.23 14.78
C GLY A 349 1.80 -22.65 15.35
N LYS A 350 0.57 -23.10 15.61
CA LYS A 350 0.32 -24.45 16.13
C LYS A 350 0.77 -25.47 15.07
N ASN A 351 1.72 -26.34 15.43
CA ASN A 351 2.37 -27.32 14.54
C ASN A 351 3.27 -26.71 13.44
N GLY A 352 3.85 -25.54 13.68
CA GLY A 352 4.93 -25.00 12.86
C GLY A 352 6.23 -25.81 12.97
N THR A 353 7.19 -25.58 12.07
CA THR A 353 8.53 -26.18 12.16
C THR A 353 9.37 -25.55 13.28
N ILE A 354 9.05 -24.31 13.66
CA ILE A 354 9.63 -23.62 14.81
C ILE A 354 8.59 -23.58 15.92
N LYS A 355 9.00 -23.99 17.13
CA LYS A 355 8.08 -24.08 18.27
C LYS A 355 7.63 -22.68 18.67
N THR A 356 6.34 -22.43 18.48
CA THR A 356 5.68 -21.20 18.91
C THR A 356 5.06 -21.43 20.29
N PRO A 357 5.31 -20.55 21.27
CA PRO A 357 4.69 -20.68 22.59
C PRO A 357 3.17 -20.49 22.50
N GLU A 358 2.42 -21.04 23.46
CA GLU A 358 0.95 -21.14 23.36
C GLU A 358 0.27 -19.76 23.28
N GLU A 359 0.80 -18.76 23.98
CA GLU A 359 0.36 -17.37 23.91
C GLU A 359 0.42 -16.79 22.48
N GLY A 360 1.36 -17.30 21.67
CA GLY A 360 1.58 -16.94 20.26
C GLY A 360 0.75 -17.76 19.28
N TRP A 361 -0.11 -18.66 19.75
CA TRP A 361 -1.05 -19.32 18.86
C TRP A 361 -2.21 -18.37 18.53
N ALA A 362 -2.37 -18.10 17.24
CA ALA A 362 -3.49 -17.32 16.71
C ALA A 362 -4.70 -18.20 16.39
N ASN A 363 -5.86 -17.57 16.17
CA ASN A 363 -7.04 -18.19 15.59
C ASN A 363 -7.58 -17.37 14.42
N GLY A 364 -7.23 -17.81 13.21
CA GLY A 364 -7.42 -17.03 12.00
C GLY A 364 -6.31 -15.99 11.85
N LEU A 365 -5.08 -16.45 11.63
CA LEU A 365 -3.96 -15.54 11.39
C LEU A 365 -4.17 -14.80 10.06
N HIS A 366 -3.93 -13.49 10.05
CA HIS A 366 -4.20 -12.62 8.90
C HIS A 366 -3.13 -11.53 8.76
N CYS A 367 -2.84 -11.17 7.51
CA CYS A 367 -2.10 -9.96 7.14
C CYS A 367 -0.72 -9.86 7.81
N ALA A 368 0.24 -10.65 7.34
CA ALA A 368 1.64 -10.45 7.74
C ALA A 368 2.16 -9.09 7.28
N ASN A 369 2.76 -8.37 8.21
CA ASN A 369 3.47 -7.11 8.01
C ASN A 369 4.87 -7.26 8.61
N PRO A 370 5.84 -7.77 7.82
CA PRO A 370 7.24 -7.82 8.23
C PRO A 370 7.75 -6.40 8.51
N ILE A 371 8.39 -6.21 9.66
CA ILE A 371 9.06 -4.94 10.01
C ILE A 371 10.58 -5.06 9.93
N ALA A 372 11.09 -6.29 10.06
CA ALA A 372 12.46 -6.68 9.76
C ALA A 372 12.49 -8.17 9.37
N PRO A 373 13.61 -8.69 8.83
CA PRO A 373 13.78 -10.14 8.71
C PRO A 373 13.52 -10.82 10.05
N ASP A 374 12.67 -11.83 10.03
CA ASP A 374 12.29 -12.64 11.21
C ASP A 374 11.61 -11.85 12.34
N GLU A 375 11.12 -10.64 12.05
CA GLU A 375 10.28 -9.83 12.93
C GLU A 375 9.00 -9.39 12.21
N ILE A 376 7.87 -10.01 12.54
CA ILE A 376 6.63 -9.91 11.75
C ILE A 376 5.43 -9.64 12.64
N LEU A 377 4.74 -8.54 12.34
CA LEU A 377 3.45 -8.21 12.92
C LEU A 377 2.35 -8.92 12.12
N ALA A 378 1.41 -9.57 12.80
CA ALA A 378 0.23 -10.15 12.17
C ALA A 378 -1.01 -9.97 13.05
N LEU A 379 -2.17 -10.02 12.41
CA LEU A 379 -3.46 -10.00 13.08
C LEU A 379 -3.85 -11.43 13.47
N ASP A 380 -4.09 -11.66 14.75
CA ASP A 380 -4.91 -12.76 15.22
C ASP A 380 -6.37 -12.31 15.20
N ASN A 381 -7.19 -12.90 14.35
CA ASN A 381 -8.61 -12.54 14.28
C ASN A 381 -9.36 -12.85 15.59
N GLY A 382 -8.88 -13.81 16.39
CA GLY A 382 -9.64 -14.31 17.54
C GLY A 382 -10.93 -15.01 17.10
N ARG A 383 -10.91 -15.73 15.97
CA ARG A 383 -12.10 -16.26 15.27
C ARG A 383 -13.04 -17.11 16.13
N LEU A 384 -12.56 -17.77 17.20
CA LEU A 384 -13.39 -18.52 18.15
C LEU A 384 -14.20 -17.62 19.11
N GLY A 385 -13.94 -16.32 19.17
CA GLY A 385 -14.64 -15.36 20.04
C GLY A 385 -14.33 -15.51 21.54
N THR A 386 -13.39 -16.37 21.92
CA THR A 386 -12.95 -16.54 23.31
C THR A 386 -12.12 -15.37 23.81
N LYS A 387 -11.37 -14.73 22.91
CA LYS A 387 -10.63 -13.46 23.07
C LYS A 387 -11.08 -12.47 21.99
N GLY A 388 -10.73 -11.20 22.14
CA GLY A 388 -10.80 -10.25 21.04
C GLY A 388 -9.69 -10.46 20.01
N SER A 389 -9.73 -9.73 18.92
CA SER A 389 -8.65 -9.72 17.92
C SER A 389 -7.37 -9.16 18.55
N ARG A 390 -6.21 -9.65 18.11
CA ARG A 390 -4.90 -9.29 18.70
C ARG A 390 -3.87 -8.92 17.66
N ALA A 391 -3.03 -7.96 18.01
CA ALA A 391 -1.76 -7.72 17.34
C ALA A 391 -0.71 -8.66 17.92
N LEU A 392 -0.12 -9.51 17.08
CA LEU A 392 0.97 -10.39 17.46
C LEU A 392 2.24 -10.00 16.69
N LEU A 393 3.25 -9.48 17.38
CA LEU A 393 4.57 -9.22 16.81
C LEU A 393 5.50 -10.37 17.19
N TYR A 394 5.77 -11.25 16.22
CA TYR A 394 6.67 -12.39 16.38
C TYR A 394 8.11 -11.96 16.12
N LYS A 395 9.02 -12.38 16.99
CA LYS A 395 10.47 -12.41 16.76
C LYS A 395 10.93 -13.86 16.69
N ILE A 396 11.46 -14.27 15.54
CA ILE A 396 11.86 -15.64 15.28
C ILE A 396 13.38 -15.73 15.41
N ASN A 397 13.85 -16.65 16.26
CA ASN A 397 15.27 -17.02 16.31
C ASN A 397 15.41 -18.37 15.60
N THR A 398 15.97 -18.34 14.40
CA THR A 398 16.14 -19.53 13.53
C THR A 398 17.30 -20.42 13.97
N GLU A 399 18.30 -19.90 14.68
CA GLU A 399 19.41 -20.68 15.24
C GLU A 399 18.93 -21.60 16.36
N ASN A 400 18.06 -21.07 17.24
CA ASN A 400 17.54 -21.78 18.41
C ASN A 400 16.15 -22.41 18.17
N ASN A 401 15.55 -22.19 17.01
CA ASN A 401 14.18 -22.61 16.68
C ASN A 401 13.14 -22.18 17.72
N THR A 402 13.19 -20.91 18.13
CA THR A 402 12.25 -20.33 19.10
C THR A 402 11.53 -19.11 18.54
N VAL A 403 10.32 -18.86 19.04
CA VAL A 403 9.55 -17.63 18.79
C VAL A 403 9.36 -16.87 20.10
N GLN A 404 9.59 -15.57 20.08
CA GLN A 404 9.23 -14.63 21.14
C GLN A 404 8.13 -13.69 20.63
N LEU A 405 7.18 -13.33 21.50
CA LEU A 405 6.25 -12.24 21.23
C LEU A 405 6.81 -10.93 21.77
N ALA A 406 7.04 -9.97 20.88
CA ALA A 406 7.39 -8.60 21.26
C ALA A 406 6.14 -7.74 21.51
N ILE A 407 5.01 -8.08 20.87
CA ILE A 407 3.69 -7.50 21.11
C ILE A 407 2.67 -8.64 21.14
N ASP A 408 1.82 -8.64 22.16
CA ASP A 408 0.56 -9.40 22.24
C ASP A 408 -0.49 -8.43 22.79
N SER A 409 -1.12 -7.67 21.90
CA SER A 409 -2.04 -6.57 22.25
C SER A 409 -3.45 -6.89 21.75
N GLU A 410 -4.37 -7.15 22.68
CA GLU A 410 -5.76 -7.53 22.41
C GLU A 410 -6.70 -6.33 22.51
N ILE A 411 -7.55 -6.15 21.48
CA ILE A 411 -8.68 -5.21 21.53
C ILE A 411 -9.92 -5.88 22.14
N SER A 412 -10.83 -5.09 22.72
CA SER A 412 -12.09 -5.63 23.25
C SER A 412 -12.91 -6.38 22.18
N LYS A 413 -13.63 -7.43 22.62
CA LYS A 413 -14.44 -8.29 21.73
C LYS A 413 -15.48 -7.52 20.91
N GLU A 414 -16.04 -6.46 21.47
CA GLU A 414 -17.02 -5.60 20.79
C GLU A 414 -16.47 -4.94 19.52
N TYR A 415 -15.15 -4.67 19.48
CA TYR A 415 -14.43 -4.08 18.36
C TYR A 415 -13.71 -5.11 17.48
N SER A 416 -13.80 -6.40 17.81
CA SER A 416 -13.03 -7.46 17.16
C SER A 416 -13.57 -7.84 15.79
N THR A 417 -12.68 -8.36 14.94
CA THR A 417 -12.98 -8.84 13.59
C THR A 417 -12.61 -10.33 13.48
N PRO A 418 -13.58 -11.26 13.59
CA PRO A 418 -13.32 -12.71 13.59
C PRO A 418 -12.88 -13.26 12.23
N ASN A 419 -12.87 -12.42 11.19
CA ASN A 419 -12.30 -12.68 9.87
C ASN A 419 -11.89 -11.34 9.25
N ARG A 420 -11.09 -11.39 8.17
CA ARG A 420 -10.64 -10.20 7.42
C ARG A 420 -9.86 -9.24 8.31
N GLY A 421 -9.65 -8.02 7.84
CA GLY A 421 -8.96 -7.00 8.58
C GLY A 421 -7.44 -7.11 8.48
N ASN A 422 -6.81 -6.20 9.21
CA ASN A 422 -5.37 -6.11 9.33
C ASN A 422 -4.99 -5.41 10.63
N VAL A 423 -3.71 -5.50 10.96
CA VAL A 423 -3.08 -4.66 11.97
C VAL A 423 -1.82 -4.03 11.36
N GLN A 424 -1.46 -2.83 11.78
CA GLN A 424 -0.25 -2.14 11.33
C GLN A 424 0.36 -1.36 12.49
N LEU A 425 1.69 -1.30 12.56
CA LEU A 425 2.39 -0.39 13.45
C LEU A 425 2.41 1.02 12.83
N VAL A 426 1.77 1.99 13.49
CA VAL A 426 1.67 3.39 13.03
C VAL A 426 2.87 4.19 13.55
N THR A 427 3.19 3.99 14.82
CA THR A 427 4.41 4.46 15.50
C THR A 427 4.91 3.33 16.39
N PRO A 428 6.12 3.39 16.98
CA PRO A 428 6.63 2.33 17.86
C PRO A 428 5.69 1.94 19.01
N ASN A 429 4.78 2.84 19.43
CA ASN A 429 3.84 2.62 20.54
C ASN A 429 2.37 2.70 20.14
N MET A 430 2.05 2.70 18.83
CA MET A 430 0.68 2.84 18.34
C MET A 430 0.39 1.84 17.23
N LEU A 431 -0.72 1.13 17.39
CA LEU A 431 -1.24 0.19 16.40
C LEU A 431 -2.46 0.78 15.71
N LEU A 432 -2.61 0.45 14.43
CA LEU A 432 -3.87 0.54 13.71
C LEU A 432 -4.45 -0.87 13.61
N PHE A 433 -5.74 -1.02 13.91
CA PHE A 433 -6.55 -2.19 13.57
C PHE A 433 -7.61 -1.82 12.55
N GLY A 434 -7.64 -2.54 11.43
CA GLY A 434 -8.76 -2.55 10.50
C GLY A 434 -9.78 -3.61 10.91
N SER A 435 -10.76 -3.23 11.73
CA SER A 435 -11.82 -4.14 12.21
C SER A 435 -12.97 -4.22 11.20
N SER A 436 -12.73 -4.96 10.11
CA SER A 436 -13.62 -5.08 8.96
C SER A 436 -15.07 -5.46 9.29
N VAL A 437 -15.31 -6.48 10.12
CA VAL A 437 -16.68 -6.94 10.45
C VAL A 437 -17.46 -5.88 11.25
N LYS A 438 -16.75 -4.93 11.88
CA LYS A 438 -17.33 -3.82 12.64
C LYS A 438 -17.38 -2.52 11.86
N ASN A 439 -16.81 -2.48 10.65
CA ASN A 439 -16.53 -1.27 9.89
C ASN A 439 -15.80 -0.20 10.72
N LEU A 440 -14.86 -0.62 11.56
CA LEU A 440 -14.11 0.28 12.43
C LEU A 440 -12.63 0.32 12.04
N ILE A 441 -12.06 1.52 12.02
CA ILE A 441 -10.62 1.76 12.03
C ILE A 441 -10.25 2.23 13.43
N LEU A 442 -9.38 1.49 14.09
CA LEU A 442 -9.04 1.72 15.49
C LEU A 442 -7.57 2.05 15.60
N PHE A 443 -7.24 3.10 16.33
CA PHE A 443 -5.88 3.35 16.80
C PHE A 443 -5.82 3.00 18.28
N THR A 444 -4.85 2.20 18.66
CA THR A 444 -4.65 1.76 20.05
C THR A 444 -3.20 1.95 20.47
N ASP A 445 -2.95 1.93 21.76
CA ASP A 445 -1.60 1.66 22.26
C ASP A 445 -1.23 0.17 22.02
N ILE A 446 -0.04 -0.22 22.47
CA ILE A 446 0.51 -1.58 22.36
C ILE A 446 0.34 -2.41 23.64
N ASN A 447 -0.47 -1.96 24.60
CA ASN A 447 -0.65 -2.67 25.87
C ASN A 447 -1.35 -4.02 25.64
N THR A 448 -1.08 -5.00 26.50
CA THR A 448 -1.67 -6.36 26.35
C THR A 448 -3.20 -6.33 26.28
N LYS A 449 -3.82 -5.41 27.02
CA LYS A 449 -5.20 -4.99 26.80
C LYS A 449 -5.13 -3.58 26.23
N ALA A 450 -5.36 -3.46 24.94
CA ALA A 450 -5.09 -2.23 24.21
C ALA A 450 -6.08 -1.15 24.65
N ASN A 451 -5.57 0.04 24.97
CA ASN A 451 -6.43 1.20 25.19
C ASN A 451 -6.78 1.84 23.85
N MET A 452 -8.05 2.19 23.68
CA MET A 452 -8.53 2.89 22.49
C MET A 452 -8.05 4.34 22.48
N LEU A 453 -7.24 4.71 21.50
CA LEU A 453 -6.76 6.07 21.30
C LEU A 453 -7.65 6.84 20.31
N ARG A 454 -8.10 6.18 19.25
CA ARG A 454 -9.04 6.76 18.28
C ARG A 454 -9.88 5.67 17.64
N ALA A 455 -11.15 5.96 17.35
CA ALA A 455 -12.03 5.04 16.63
C ALA A 455 -12.80 5.79 15.56
N ILE A 456 -12.73 5.29 14.32
CA ILE A 456 -13.43 5.83 13.16
C ILE A 456 -14.36 4.73 12.65
N SER A 457 -15.66 5.02 12.58
CA SER A 457 -16.63 4.16 11.91
C SER A 457 -16.76 4.56 10.45
N VAL A 458 -16.80 3.57 9.57
CA VAL A 458 -16.95 3.77 8.13
C VAL A 458 -18.27 3.13 7.69
N THR A 459 -19.00 3.78 6.79
CA THR A 459 -20.33 3.30 6.36
C THR A 459 -20.29 2.05 5.46
N ASN A 460 -19.13 1.69 4.92
CA ASN A 460 -18.96 0.48 4.12
C ASN A 460 -18.08 -0.56 4.83
N LEU A 461 -18.30 -1.83 4.44
CA LEU A 461 -17.39 -2.90 4.76
C LEU A 461 -16.17 -2.82 3.83
N PHE A 462 -14.98 -2.75 4.44
CA PHE A 462 -13.70 -2.87 3.78
C PHE A 462 -13.01 -4.18 4.17
N TYR A 463 -12.16 -4.73 3.30
CA TYR A 463 -11.39 -5.94 3.63
C TYR A 463 -10.17 -5.62 4.50
N ARG A 464 -9.50 -4.49 4.24
CA ARG A 464 -8.38 -3.93 5.00
C ARG A 464 -8.39 -2.41 4.92
N THR A 465 -7.64 -1.78 5.80
CA THR A 465 -7.29 -0.36 5.73
C THR A 465 -5.79 -0.18 6.02
N GLU A 466 -5.08 0.61 5.22
CA GLU A 466 -3.63 0.79 5.34
C GLU A 466 -3.31 2.24 5.74
N TYR A 467 -2.48 2.41 6.77
CA TYR A 467 -1.94 3.72 7.14
C TYR A 467 -0.74 4.07 6.26
N ILE A 468 -0.81 5.24 5.65
CA ILE A 468 0.22 5.80 4.78
C ILE A 468 0.74 7.07 5.48
N PRO A 469 1.97 7.07 6.04
CA PRO A 469 2.47 8.19 6.84
C PRO A 469 2.52 9.51 6.08
N SER A 470 2.86 9.46 4.79
CA SER A 470 2.96 10.64 3.93
C SER A 470 2.81 10.25 2.47
N ILE A 471 2.29 11.18 1.67
CA ILE A 471 2.28 11.10 0.20
C ILE A 471 2.85 12.41 -0.31
N SER A 472 3.91 12.33 -1.11
CA SER A 472 4.53 13.46 -1.81
C SER A 472 4.39 13.21 -3.29
N TYR A 473 3.87 14.16 -4.06
CA TYR A 473 3.49 13.96 -5.47
C TYR A 473 3.76 15.18 -6.33
#